data_AF-A0A2K3JXK1-F1
#
_entry.id   AF-A0A2K3JXK1-F1
#
_cell.length_a   1.000
_cell.length_b   1.000
_cell.length_c   1.000
_cell.angle_alpha   90.00
_cell.angle_beta   90.00
_cell.angle_gamma   90.00
#
_symmetry.space_group_name_H-M   'P 1'
#
loop_
_entity.id
_entity.type
_entity.pdbx_description
1 polymer ?
#
loop_
_entity_poly.entity_id
_entity_poly.type
_entity_poly.pdbx_seq_one_letter_code
_entity_poly.pdbx_strand_id
1 'polypeptide(L)'
;MKSTLDSIFKVAFGTELDSMCGTNEEGKNFAIAFDSANALTLYRYVDVFWKIKKFLNLGSEATLRKNAQIVHEFLIKLITTKIEEMRNSKGDSVYKKKLQKK
;
A
#
# COMPACT_ATOMS: atom_id res chain seq x y z
N MET A 1 8.11 -10.50 2.66
CA MET A 1 9.36 -9.86 2.15
C MET A 1 9.35 -8.36 2.46
N LYS A 2 10.01 -7.90 3.54
CA LYS A 2 9.93 -6.50 4.02
C LYS A 2 10.86 -5.53 3.28
N SER A 3 12.14 -5.89 3.13
CA SER A 3 13.15 -5.04 2.46
C SER A 3 12.84 -4.76 0.98
N THR A 4 12.22 -5.72 0.28
CA THR A 4 11.76 -5.53 -1.10
C THR A 4 10.67 -4.47 -1.19
N LEU A 5 9.70 -4.50 -0.27
CA LEU A 5 8.63 -3.49 -0.20
C LEU A 5 9.22 -2.10 0.08
N ASP A 6 10.11 -1.98 1.08
CA ASP A 6 10.75 -0.68 1.38
C ASP A 6 11.49 -0.11 0.18
N SER A 7 12.20 -0.96 -0.58
CA SER A 7 12.92 -0.56 -1.80
C SER A 7 11.98 -0.09 -2.90
N ILE A 8 10.89 -0.85 -3.17
CA ILE A 8 9.89 -0.48 -4.17
C ILE A 8 9.20 0.82 -3.79
N PHE A 9 8.82 0.99 -2.53
CA PHE A 9 8.13 2.21 -2.07
C PHE A 9 9.02 3.44 -2.20
N LYS A 10 10.31 3.29 -1.90
CA LYS A 10 11.29 4.36 -2.08
C LYS A 10 11.47 4.74 -3.54
N VAL A 11 11.60 3.76 -4.44
CA VAL A 11 11.83 4.04 -5.88
C VAL A 11 10.56 4.49 -6.60
N ALA A 12 9.43 3.83 -6.36
CA ALA A 12 8.19 4.08 -7.10
C ALA A 12 7.40 5.28 -6.58
N PHE A 13 7.39 5.50 -5.26
CA PHE A 13 6.57 6.54 -4.63
C PHE A 13 7.40 7.62 -3.93
N GLY A 14 8.72 7.45 -3.82
CA GLY A 14 9.57 8.37 -3.07
C GLY A 14 9.23 8.40 -1.57
N THR A 15 8.62 7.33 -1.05
CA THR A 15 8.14 7.24 0.34
C THR A 15 8.89 6.15 1.08
N GLU A 16 9.32 6.45 2.30
CA GLU A 16 9.87 5.45 3.21
C GLU A 16 8.72 4.75 3.95
N LEU A 17 8.50 3.48 3.60
CA LEU A 17 7.45 2.66 4.21
C LEU A 17 7.78 2.32 5.68
N ASP A 18 9.07 2.21 6.00
CA ASP A 18 9.62 1.76 7.29
C ASP A 18 8.95 0.46 7.82
N SER A 19 8.90 -0.57 6.97
CA SER A 19 8.29 -1.84 7.36
C SER A 19 9.14 -2.65 8.36
N MET A 20 10.39 -2.24 8.61
CA MET A 20 11.37 -2.95 9.44
C MET A 20 11.65 -2.31 10.81
N CYS A 21 11.77 -0.97 10.90
CA CYS A 21 12.22 -0.30 12.14
C CYS A 21 11.05 0.05 13.08
N GLY A 22 9.80 -0.03 12.59
CA GLY A 22 8.61 0.05 13.42
C GLY A 22 8.26 1.45 13.92
N THR A 23 8.86 2.50 13.34
CA THR A 23 8.47 3.88 13.64
C THR A 23 7.18 4.25 12.92
N ASN A 24 6.88 3.59 11.80
CA ASN A 24 5.62 3.73 11.05
C ASN A 24 4.67 2.54 11.29
N GLU A 25 3.72 2.71 12.20
CA GLU A 25 2.72 1.67 12.51
C GLU A 25 1.84 1.31 11.31
N GLU A 26 1.45 2.30 10.51
CA GLU A 26 0.62 2.11 9.33
C GLU A 26 1.35 1.30 8.24
N GLY A 27 2.63 1.65 7.99
CA GLY A 27 3.50 0.92 7.06
C GLY A 27 3.76 -0.52 7.50
N LYS A 28 3.91 -0.76 8.80
CA LYS A 28 4.03 -2.11 9.38
C LYS A 28 2.76 -2.93 9.20
N ASN A 29 1.59 -2.37 9.50
CA ASN A 29 0.30 -3.04 9.34
C ASN A 29 0.04 -3.39 7.86
N PHE A 30 0.33 -2.46 6.96
CA PHE A 30 0.32 -2.73 5.52
C PHE A 30 1.25 -3.89 5.15
N ALA A 31 2.50 -3.89 5.60
CA ALA A 31 3.47 -4.92 5.23
C ALA A 31 3.03 -6.32 5.72
N ILE A 32 2.48 -6.41 6.93
CA ILE A 32 1.94 -7.67 7.49
C ILE A 32 0.72 -8.14 6.68
N ALA A 33 -0.21 -7.23 6.39
CA ALA A 33 -1.40 -7.54 5.60
C ALA A 33 -1.03 -7.98 4.17
N PHE A 34 -0.09 -7.28 3.53
CA PHE A 34 0.41 -7.63 2.20
C PHE A 34 1.06 -9.00 2.17
N ASP A 35 1.98 -9.29 3.10
CA ASP A 35 2.66 -10.59 3.18
C ASP A 35 1.67 -11.73 3.44
N SER A 36 0.72 -11.51 4.35
CA SER A 36 -0.35 -12.46 4.66
C SER A 36 -1.30 -12.68 3.48
N ALA A 37 -1.68 -11.63 2.76
CA ALA A 37 -2.51 -11.73 1.56
C ALA A 37 -1.79 -12.52 0.46
N ASN A 38 -0.48 -12.32 0.30
CA ASN A 38 0.33 -13.05 -0.67
C ASN A 38 0.41 -14.54 -0.31
N ALA A 39 0.67 -14.87 0.96
CA ALA A 39 0.71 -16.25 1.44
C ALA A 39 -0.64 -16.96 1.24
N LEU A 40 -1.76 -16.30 1.58
CA LEU A 40 -3.11 -16.85 1.40
C LEU A 40 -3.48 -17.00 -0.09
N THR A 41 -3.03 -16.07 -0.93
CA THR A 41 -3.22 -16.18 -2.39
C THR A 41 -2.42 -17.35 -2.96
N LEU A 42 -1.19 -17.57 -2.49
CA LEU A 42 -0.39 -18.73 -2.86
C LEU A 42 -1.01 -20.04 -2.34
N TYR A 43 -1.64 -20.02 -1.16
CA TYR A 43 -2.33 -21.19 -0.62
C TYR A 43 -3.50 -21.67 -1.50
N ARG A 44 -4.13 -20.79 -2.29
CA ARG A 44 -5.19 -21.18 -3.24
C ARG A 44 -4.73 -22.15 -4.32
N TYR A 45 -3.43 -22.23 -4.61
CA TYR A 45 -2.90 -23.19 -5.58
C TYR A 45 -2.93 -24.63 -5.05
N VAL A 46 -2.88 -24.82 -3.73
CA VAL A 46 -2.97 -26.14 -3.09
C VAL A 46 -4.36 -26.45 -2.55
N ASP A 47 -5.14 -25.43 -2.16
CA ASP A 47 -6.48 -25.59 -1.62
C ASP A 47 -7.55 -25.59 -2.71
N VAL A 48 -7.82 -26.73 -3.35
CA VAL A 48 -8.83 -26.84 -4.43
C VAL A 48 -10.25 -26.38 -4.04
N PHE A 49 -10.57 -26.30 -2.73
CA PHE A 49 -11.87 -25.85 -2.22
C PHE A 49 -11.94 -24.35 -1.96
N TRP A 50 -10.90 -23.57 -2.30
CA TRP A 50 -10.82 -22.13 -2.03
C TRP A 50 -12.00 -21.34 -2.60
N LYS A 51 -12.56 -21.75 -3.76
CA LYS A 51 -13.74 -21.08 -4.36
C LYS A 51 -14.98 -21.20 -3.48
N ILE A 52 -15.18 -22.34 -2.83
CA ILE A 52 -16.29 -22.58 -1.90
C ILE A 52 -16.06 -21.77 -0.63
N LYS A 53 -14.84 -21.80 -0.07
CA LYS A 53 -14.46 -20.99 1.11
C LYS A 53 -14.62 -19.49 0.84
N LYS A 54 -14.33 -19.05 -0.38
CA LYS A 54 -14.49 -17.67 -0.84
C LYS A 54 -15.97 -17.29 -0.92
N PHE A 55 -16.81 -18.16 -1.45
CA PHE A 55 -18.26 -17.94 -1.52
C PHE A 55 -18.87 -17.81 -0.12
N LEU A 56 -18.46 -18.67 0.81
CA LEU A 56 -18.91 -18.62 2.21
C LEU A 56 -18.23 -17.51 3.03
N ASN A 57 -17.16 -16.91 2.51
CA ASN A 57 -16.31 -15.94 3.22
C ASN A 57 -15.83 -16.45 4.59
N LEU A 58 -15.30 -17.68 4.62
CA LEU A 58 -14.84 -18.34 5.85
C LEU A 58 -13.33 -18.62 5.83
N GLY A 59 -12.74 -18.64 7.03
CA GLY A 59 -11.36 -19.05 7.25
C GLY A 59 -10.33 -18.20 6.49
N SER A 60 -9.46 -18.86 5.72
CA SER A 60 -8.38 -18.26 4.93
C SER A 60 -8.86 -17.18 3.97
N GLU A 61 -10.03 -17.37 3.35
CA GLU A 61 -10.60 -16.44 2.39
C GLU A 61 -11.18 -15.18 3.05
N ALA A 62 -11.74 -15.32 4.26
CA ALA A 62 -12.17 -14.18 5.07
C ALA A 62 -10.98 -13.32 5.49
N THR A 63 -9.90 -13.97 5.95
CA THR A 63 -8.65 -13.31 6.31
C THR A 63 -8.01 -12.62 5.10
N LEU A 64 -8.01 -13.28 3.94
CA LEU A 64 -7.51 -12.70 2.70
C LEU A 64 -8.30 -11.45 2.31
N ARG A 65 -9.63 -11.45 2.46
CA ARG A 65 -10.47 -10.26 2.22
C ARG A 65 -10.12 -9.11 3.16
N LYS A 66 -9.95 -9.38 4.47
CA LYS A 66 -9.54 -8.36 5.45
C LYS A 66 -8.16 -7.77 5.13
N ASN A 67 -7.19 -8.63 4.80
CA ASN A 67 -5.85 -8.18 4.43
C ASN A 67 -5.86 -7.34 3.15
N ALA A 68 -6.66 -7.73 2.15
CA ALA A 68 -6.81 -6.96 0.92
C ALA A 68 -7.42 -5.57 1.17
N GLN A 69 -8.34 -5.44 2.13
CA GLN A 69 -8.89 -4.15 2.52
C GLN A 69 -7.82 -3.24 3.13
N ILE A 70 -7.02 -3.73 4.09
CA ILE A 70 -5.93 -2.96 4.70
C ILE A 70 -4.93 -2.49 3.64
N VAL A 71 -4.56 -3.38 2.71
CA VAL A 71 -3.67 -3.06 1.59
C VAL A 71 -4.28 -1.96 0.72
N HIS A 72 -5.56 -2.07 0.38
CA HIS A 72 -6.25 -1.11 -0.47
C HIS A 72 -6.35 0.28 0.18
N GLU A 73 -6.78 0.35 1.43
CA GLU A 73 -6.92 1.60 2.18
C GLU A 73 -5.59 2.36 2.27
N PHE A 74 -4.51 1.64 2.58
CA PHE A 74 -3.17 2.22 2.62
C PHE A 74 -2.72 2.78 1.27
N LEU A 75 -2.91 2.02 0.17
CA LEU A 75 -2.49 2.45 -1.16
C LEU A 75 -3.30 3.65 -1.67
N ILE A 76 -4.61 3.67 -1.46
CA ILE A 76 -5.46 4.81 -1.84
C ILE A 76 -5.02 6.06 -1.08
N LYS A 77 -4.76 5.95 0.23
CA LYS A 77 -4.25 7.07 1.03
C LYS A 77 -2.92 7.58 0.46
N LEU A 78 -1.95 6.68 0.24
CA LEU A 78 -0.64 7.04 -0.29
C LEU A 78 -0.72 7.76 -1.65
N ILE A 79 -1.48 7.19 -2.60
CA ILE A 79 -1.63 7.77 -3.94
C ILE A 79 -2.29 9.14 -3.86
N THR A 80 -3.34 9.27 -3.04
CA THR A 80 -4.06 10.53 -2.87
C THR A 80 -3.14 11.61 -2.29
N THR A 81 -2.40 11.30 -1.22
CA THR A 81 -1.42 12.23 -0.63
C THR A 81 -0.37 12.67 -1.65
N LYS A 82 0.17 11.74 -2.46
CA LYS A 82 1.15 12.09 -3.50
C LYS A 82 0.56 12.98 -4.58
N ILE A 83 -0.68 12.75 -4.99
CA ILE A 83 -1.39 13.61 -5.96
C ILE A 83 -1.55 15.03 -5.40
N GLU A 84 -1.91 15.16 -4.12
CA GLU A 84 -2.05 16.45 -3.45
C GLU A 84 -0.71 17.19 -3.32
N GLU A 85 0.36 16.51 -2.90
CA GLU A 85 1.73 17.06 -2.86
C GLU A 85 2.18 17.60 -4.24
N MET A 86 1.91 16.85 -5.31
CA MET A 86 2.20 17.28 -6.68
C MET A 86 1.36 18.48 -7.13
N ARG A 87 0.11 18.58 -6.68
CA ARG A 87 -0.77 19.71 -6.98
C ARG A 87 -0.31 20.98 -6.26
N ASN A 88 0.05 20.87 -4.99
CA ASN A 88 0.50 21.99 -4.16
C ASN A 88 1.86 22.54 -4.62
N SER A 89 2.81 21.65 -4.94
CA SER A 89 4.12 22.05 -5.48
C SER A 89 4.03 22.74 -6.85
N LYS A 90 3.07 22.35 -7.71
CA LYS A 90 2.79 23.08 -8.96
C LYS A 90 2.29 24.49 -8.70
N GLY A 91 1.45 24.70 -7.68
CA GLY A 91 1.00 26.03 -7.24
C GLY A 91 2.18 26.95 -6.93
N ASP A 92 3.08 26.52 -6.04
CA ASP A 92 4.25 27.30 -5.60
C ASP A 92 5.21 27.65 -6.74
N SER A 93 5.39 26.73 -7.70
CA SER A 93 6.22 26.97 -8.89
C SER A 93 5.64 28.06 -9.82
N VAL A 94 4.32 28.17 -9.90
CA VAL A 94 3.61 29.19 -10.69
C VAL A 94 3.71 30.55 -9.99
N TYR A 95 3.59 30.61 -8.65
CA TYR A 95 3.76 31.85 -7.90
C TYR A 95 5.19 32.38 -7.98
N LYS A 96 6.22 31.52 -7.85
CA LYS A 96 7.63 31.93 -8.00
C LYS A 96 7.96 32.44 -9.41
N LYS A 97 7.41 31.83 -10.47
CA LYS A 97 7.62 32.30 -11.86
C LYS A 97 6.99 33.67 -12.14
N LYS A 98 5.89 34.02 -11.47
CA LYS A 98 5.27 35.36 -11.62
C LYS A 98 6.04 36.44 -10.86
N LEU A 99 6.67 36.10 -9.73
CA LEU A 99 7.44 37.06 -8.93
C LEU A 99 8.80 37.42 -9.57
N GLN A 100 9.42 36.50 -10.31
CA GLN A 100 10.69 36.73 -11.02
C GLN A 100 10.54 37.43 -12.38
N LYS A 101 9.31 37.71 -12.83
CA LYS A 101 9.01 38.42 -14.08
C LYS A 101 8.50 39.85 -13.85
N LYS A 102 8.59 40.36 -12.61
CA LYS A 102 8.34 41.75 -12.24
C LYS A 102 9.66 42.39 -11.87
#